data_AF-A0A810NAU6-F1
#
_entry.id   AF-A0A810NAU6-F1
#
_cell.length_a   1.000
_cell.length_b   1.000
_cell.length_c   1.000
_cell.angle_alpha   90.00
_cell.angle_beta   90.00
_cell.angle_gamma   90.00
#
_symmetry.space_group_name_H-M   'P 1'
#
loop_
_entity.id
_entity.type
_entity.pdbx_description
1 polymer ?
#
loop_
_entity_poly.entity_id
_entity_poly.type
_entity_poly.pdbx_seq_one_letter_code
_entity_poly.pdbx_strand_id
1 'polypeptide(L)'
;MNWYNEHAGTGTYARTTDDGRSVGRFSQNPNSAQSRAKFEPWHDTVDLSGYRYLSMTMRNPGSPDARMRFDINDGTRNFQLTAGFVAVPGTWTTYEFDLDALAGLDKTRIHPVIWLNQAGGQPGQLLVDDITAVNRPGGTAPTLTASAVSATTGGTSTEFTFTTTYTDANNQAPFTVDVVIDGVIHVMAPVDPADTTYTDGAAYRFTTRLAAGRHSYYFRTTDTTTNPVKTTTWTGPTVG
;
A
#
# COMPACT_ATOMS: atom_id res chain seq x y z
N MET A 1 -1.55 -11.15 16.90
CA MET A 1 -1.42 -12.23 17.91
C MET A 1 -0.02 -12.16 18.52
N ASN A 2 0.19 -12.60 19.76
CA ASN A 2 1.55 -12.79 20.30
C ASN A 2 2.07 -14.18 19.91
N TRP A 3 3.15 -14.25 19.16
CA TRP A 3 3.69 -15.51 18.63
C TRP A 3 5.04 -15.88 19.21
N TYR A 4 5.81 -14.91 19.65
CA TYR A 4 7.16 -15.15 20.14
C TYR A 4 7.52 -14.17 21.25
N ASN A 5 8.19 -14.66 22.29
CA ASN A 5 8.75 -13.83 23.35
C ASN A 5 10.25 -14.09 23.43
N GLU A 6 11.06 -13.06 23.15
CA GLU A 6 12.51 -13.08 23.30
C GLU A 6 12.85 -12.84 24.78
N HIS A 7 13.82 -13.57 25.34
CA HIS A 7 14.23 -13.46 26.75
C HIS A 7 13.09 -13.65 27.77
N ALA A 8 12.20 -14.60 27.51
CA ALA A 8 11.05 -14.98 28.37
C ALA A 8 10.04 -13.85 28.62
N GLY A 9 9.00 -14.15 29.42
CA GLY A 9 7.82 -13.29 29.60
C GLY A 9 6.69 -13.63 28.64
N THR A 10 5.61 -12.86 28.69
CA THR A 10 4.40 -13.09 27.89
C THR A 10 3.85 -11.78 27.31
N GLY A 11 3.49 -11.80 26.03
CA GLY A 11 2.68 -10.77 25.38
C GLY A 11 1.21 -11.20 25.22
N THR A 12 0.29 -10.24 25.28
CA THR A 12 -1.13 -10.44 24.99
C THR A 12 -1.68 -9.31 24.12
N TYR A 13 -2.65 -9.64 23.28
CA TYR A 13 -3.37 -8.69 22.44
C TYR A 13 -4.86 -8.77 22.74
N ALA A 14 -5.51 -7.61 22.85
CA ALA A 14 -6.96 -7.52 22.97
C ALA A 14 -7.47 -6.31 22.18
N ARG A 15 -8.65 -6.43 21.56
CA ARG A 15 -9.41 -5.25 21.11
C ARG A 15 -10.11 -4.61 22.32
N THR A 16 -10.10 -3.29 22.39
CA THR A 16 -10.74 -2.52 23.45
C THR A 16 -11.19 -1.17 22.92
N THR A 17 -11.90 -0.40 23.75
CA THR A 17 -12.18 1.01 23.48
C THR A 17 -11.33 1.88 24.40
N ASP A 18 -10.84 2.99 23.88
CA ASP A 18 -10.08 3.99 24.62
C ASP A 18 -10.30 5.37 23.98
N ASP A 19 -10.64 6.38 24.79
CA ASP A 19 -11.02 7.73 24.32
C ASP A 19 -12.06 7.73 23.17
N GLY A 20 -13.01 6.78 23.20
CA GLY A 20 -14.03 6.60 22.16
C GLY A 20 -13.54 5.93 20.87
N ARG A 21 -12.28 5.50 20.80
CA ARG A 21 -11.67 4.83 19.64
C ARG A 21 -11.67 3.32 19.83
N SER A 22 -11.84 2.56 18.76
CA SER A 22 -11.66 1.10 18.78
C SER A 22 -10.19 0.78 18.53
N VAL A 23 -9.49 0.30 19.56
CA VAL A 23 -8.02 0.18 19.54
C VAL A 23 -7.56 -1.24 19.79
N GLY A 24 -6.39 -1.58 19.27
CA GLY A 24 -5.63 -2.76 19.69
C GLY A 24 -4.78 -2.45 20.91
N ARG A 25 -5.01 -3.17 22.02
CA ARG A 25 -4.17 -3.12 23.21
C ARG A 25 -3.13 -4.24 23.15
N PHE A 26 -1.86 -3.85 23.14
CA PHE A 26 -0.70 -4.73 23.15
C PHE A 26 -0.07 -4.67 24.53
N SER A 27 -0.06 -5.77 25.27
CA SER A 27 0.45 -5.82 26.64
C SER A 27 1.59 -6.81 26.76
N GLN A 28 2.59 -6.51 27.58
CA GLN A 28 3.68 -7.41 27.93
C GLN A 28 3.79 -7.53 29.44
N ASN A 29 3.90 -8.77 29.92
CA ASN A 29 4.38 -9.11 31.25
C ASN A 29 5.81 -9.68 31.10
N PRO A 30 6.85 -8.86 31.27
CA PRO A 30 8.23 -9.26 31.05
C PRO A 30 8.75 -10.14 32.20
N ASN A 31 9.75 -10.98 31.93
CA ASN A 31 10.53 -11.66 32.97
C ASN A 31 11.76 -10.84 33.38
N SER A 32 12.26 -9.98 32.49
CA SER A 32 13.36 -9.05 32.74
C SER A 32 13.25 -7.81 31.83
N ALA A 33 14.10 -6.81 32.05
CA ALA A 33 14.23 -5.65 31.17
C ALA A 33 14.65 -6.02 29.72
N GLN A 34 15.21 -7.22 29.52
CA GLN A 34 15.59 -7.72 28.20
C GLN A 34 14.42 -8.40 27.47
N SER A 35 13.32 -8.73 28.17
CA SER A 35 12.17 -9.40 27.57
C SER A 35 11.56 -8.57 26.45
N ARG A 36 11.25 -9.21 25.31
CA ARG A 36 10.57 -8.57 24.17
C ARG A 36 9.42 -9.45 23.71
N ALA A 37 8.24 -8.88 23.56
CA ALA A 37 7.06 -9.58 23.05
C ALA A 37 6.83 -9.21 21.57
N LYS A 38 6.76 -10.22 20.69
CA LYS A 38 6.54 -10.05 19.25
C LYS A 38 5.06 -10.25 18.92
N PHE A 39 4.48 -9.26 18.28
CA PHE A 39 3.11 -9.28 17.79
C PHE A 39 3.08 -9.19 16.27
N GLU A 40 2.30 -10.07 15.66
CA GLU A 40 2.15 -10.12 14.21
C GLU A 40 0.71 -10.47 13.82
N PRO A 41 0.23 -10.01 12.64
CA PRO A 41 -1.10 -10.32 12.11
C PRO A 41 -1.11 -11.72 11.50
N TRP A 42 -0.86 -12.75 12.33
CA TRP A 42 -0.64 -14.11 11.84
C TRP A 42 0.49 -14.15 10.79
N HIS A 43 0.31 -14.88 9.68
CA HIS A 43 1.25 -14.92 8.57
C HIS A 43 0.78 -14.01 7.43
N ASP A 44 -0.14 -13.08 7.70
CA ASP A 44 -0.72 -12.23 6.67
C ASP A 44 0.35 -11.29 6.09
N THR A 45 0.33 -11.15 4.78
CA THR A 45 1.13 -10.20 4.03
C THR A 45 0.22 -9.26 3.26
N VAL A 46 0.64 -8.02 3.08
CA VAL A 46 -0.09 -7.00 2.34
C VAL A 46 0.76 -6.45 1.19
N ASP A 47 0.13 -6.21 0.04
CA ASP A 47 0.75 -5.48 -1.07
C ASP A 47 0.63 -3.98 -0.81
N LEU A 48 1.77 -3.32 -0.61
CA LEU A 48 1.91 -1.88 -0.38
C LEU A 48 2.57 -1.16 -1.56
N SER A 49 2.64 -1.78 -2.74
CA SER A 49 3.40 -1.23 -3.89
C SER A 49 2.94 0.16 -4.30
N GLY A 50 1.64 0.46 -4.15
CA GLY A 50 1.05 1.77 -4.47
C GLY A 50 1.15 2.83 -3.36
N TYR A 51 1.81 2.54 -2.23
CA TYR A 51 1.85 3.45 -1.07
C TYR A 51 3.28 3.77 -0.65
N ARG A 52 3.61 5.06 -0.52
CA ARG A 52 4.93 5.50 -0.05
C ARG A 52 5.09 5.37 1.45
N TYR A 53 4.04 5.64 2.22
CA TYR A 53 4.14 5.71 3.67
C TYR A 53 3.34 4.61 4.35
N LEU A 54 3.86 4.11 5.47
CA LEU A 54 3.08 3.35 6.44
C LEU A 54 2.93 4.22 7.69
N SER A 55 1.70 4.50 8.07
CA SER A 55 1.37 5.28 9.26
C SER A 55 0.87 4.37 10.37
N MET A 56 1.18 4.73 11.61
CA MET A 56 0.64 4.05 12.79
C MET A 56 0.31 5.08 13.87
N THR A 57 -0.95 5.12 14.30
CA THR A 57 -1.41 5.96 15.40
C THR A 57 -1.42 5.17 16.70
N MET A 58 -0.70 5.65 17.70
CA MET A 58 -0.53 4.94 18.95
C MET A 58 -0.48 5.89 20.14
N ARG A 59 -0.72 5.35 21.34
CA ARG A 59 -0.43 6.03 22.60
C ARG A 59 -0.04 5.05 23.71
N ASN A 60 0.58 5.61 24.73
CA ASN A 60 0.90 4.93 25.96
C ASN A 60 -0.11 5.27 27.05
N PRO A 61 -0.96 4.34 27.50
CA PRO A 61 -2.02 4.63 28.47
C PRO A 61 -1.54 4.73 29.93
N GLY A 62 -0.23 4.76 30.20
CA GLY A 62 0.32 4.93 31.55
C GLY A 62 1.42 3.95 31.94
N SER A 63 2.10 3.31 30.98
CA SER A 63 3.24 2.41 31.19
C SER A 63 4.56 3.15 30.89
N PRO A 64 5.17 3.86 31.85
CA PRO A 64 6.29 4.78 31.57
C PRO A 64 7.52 4.12 30.95
N ASP A 65 7.72 2.82 31.21
CA ASP A 65 8.83 2.03 30.68
C ASP A 65 8.51 1.28 29.39
N ALA A 66 7.27 1.36 28.90
CA ALA A 66 6.88 0.72 27.65
C ALA A 66 7.59 1.38 26.48
N ARG A 67 8.21 0.55 25.64
CA ARG A 67 8.86 0.92 24.39
C ARG A 67 8.36 0.01 23.28
N MET A 68 8.30 0.56 22.07
CA MET A 68 7.87 -0.15 20.88
C MET A 68 8.96 -0.14 19.82
N ARG A 69 9.10 -1.25 19.10
CA ARG A 69 9.78 -1.28 17.80
C ARG A 69 8.81 -1.76 16.73
N PHE A 70 8.76 -1.08 15.59
CA PHE A 70 7.92 -1.48 14.46
C PHE A 70 8.81 -1.93 13.31
N ASP A 71 8.63 -3.16 12.88
CA ASP A 71 9.40 -3.79 11.81
C ASP A 71 8.46 -4.21 10.68
N ILE A 72 9.02 -4.39 9.49
CA ILE A 72 8.37 -5.07 8.36
C ILE A 72 9.28 -6.16 7.81
N ASN A 73 8.71 -7.25 7.33
CA ASN A 73 9.40 -8.30 6.59
C ASN A 73 8.85 -8.36 5.16
N ASP A 74 9.73 -8.46 4.15
CA ASP A 74 9.36 -8.53 2.72
C ASP A 74 9.36 -9.96 2.16
N GLY A 75 9.24 -10.97 3.03
CA GLY A 75 9.42 -12.39 2.73
C GLY A 75 10.88 -12.84 2.68
N THR A 76 11.85 -11.91 2.59
CA THR A 76 13.28 -12.23 2.48
C THR A 76 14.12 -11.55 3.57
N ARG A 77 13.83 -10.27 3.86
CA ARG A 77 14.58 -9.40 4.77
C ARG A 77 13.64 -8.74 5.77
N ASN A 78 14.20 -8.41 6.93
CA ASN A 78 13.54 -7.60 7.95
C ASN A 78 14.07 -6.16 7.87
N PHE A 79 13.16 -5.20 8.02
CA PHE A 79 13.46 -3.77 8.09
C PHE A 79 12.87 -3.20 9.36
N GLN A 80 13.63 -2.38 10.06
CA GLN A 80 13.13 -1.63 11.21
C GLN A 80 12.61 -0.29 10.72
N LEU A 81 11.34 0.01 11.00
CA LEU A 81 10.72 1.29 10.66
C LEU A 81 11.02 2.35 11.73
N THR A 82 11.10 1.95 13.00
CA THR A 82 11.61 2.81 14.06
C THR A 82 13.12 2.64 14.26
N ALA A 83 13.77 3.68 14.77
CA ALA A 83 15.16 3.64 15.21
C ALA A 83 15.31 2.82 16.51
N GLY A 84 15.14 1.50 16.41
CA GLY A 84 15.08 0.58 17.54
C GLY A 84 13.80 0.75 18.38
N PHE A 85 13.91 0.47 19.68
CA PHE A 85 12.81 0.62 20.63
C PHE A 85 12.64 2.09 21.02
N VAL A 86 11.49 2.68 20.69
CA VAL A 86 11.15 4.08 20.96
C VAL A 86 10.07 4.19 22.04
N ALA A 87 10.11 5.30 22.78
CA ALA A 87 9.03 5.64 23.70
C ALA A 87 7.81 6.15 22.94
N VAL A 88 6.62 5.81 23.44
CA VAL A 88 5.35 6.28 22.90
C VAL A 88 4.75 7.31 23.89
N PRO A 89 4.37 8.51 23.44
CA PRO A 89 3.74 9.53 24.28
C PRO A 89 2.42 9.06 24.91
N GLY A 90 2.02 9.74 25.99
CA GLY A 90 0.72 9.52 26.63
C GLY A 90 -0.48 9.96 25.78
N THR A 91 -0.23 10.85 24.82
CA THR A 91 -1.20 11.37 23.85
C THR A 91 -1.18 10.55 22.56
N TRP A 92 -2.34 10.45 21.90
CA TRP A 92 -2.45 9.89 20.56
C TRP A 92 -1.52 10.59 19.59
N THR A 93 -0.57 9.82 19.04
CA THR A 93 0.48 10.32 18.15
C THR A 93 0.56 9.42 16.92
N THR A 94 0.52 10.02 15.74
CA THR A 94 0.69 9.32 14.47
C THR A 94 2.15 9.37 14.05
N TYR A 95 2.72 8.19 13.81
CA TYR A 95 4.05 8.01 13.25
C TYR A 95 3.90 7.64 11.79
N GLU A 96 4.72 8.21 10.93
CA GLU A 96 4.71 7.93 9.49
C GLU A 96 6.12 7.49 9.07
N PHE A 97 6.18 6.36 8.36
CA PHE A 97 7.43 5.73 7.94
C PHE A 97 7.52 5.72 6.41
N ASP A 98 8.55 6.36 5.86
CA ASP A 98 8.81 6.39 4.41
C ASP A 98 9.37 5.05 3.94
N LEU A 99 8.55 4.27 3.24
CA LEU A 99 8.93 2.94 2.74
C LEU A 99 9.94 3.03 1.60
N ASP A 100 9.94 4.12 0.84
CA ASP A 100 10.87 4.31 -0.29
C ASP A 100 12.28 4.65 0.21
N ALA A 101 12.43 5.07 1.48
CA ALA A 101 13.72 5.23 2.13
C ALA A 101 14.39 3.88 2.47
N LEU A 102 13.66 2.76 2.39
CA LEU A 102 14.15 1.43 2.72
C LEU A 102 14.73 0.75 1.47
N ALA A 103 16.05 0.88 1.30
CA ALA A 103 16.74 0.40 0.11
C ALA A 103 16.43 -1.08 -0.21
N GLY A 104 15.90 -1.27 -1.41
CA GLY A 104 15.60 -2.58 -2.01
C GLY A 104 14.37 -3.28 -1.47
N LEU A 105 13.59 -2.69 -0.55
CA LEU A 105 12.36 -3.29 0.00
C LEU A 105 11.41 -3.81 -1.11
N ASP A 106 10.98 -5.08 -1.01
CA ASP A 106 9.89 -5.60 -1.84
C ASP A 106 8.52 -5.29 -1.20
N LYS A 107 7.83 -4.29 -1.75
CA LYS A 107 6.54 -3.80 -1.21
C LYS A 107 5.35 -4.72 -1.56
N THR A 108 5.53 -5.76 -2.38
CA THR A 108 4.42 -6.62 -2.82
C THR A 108 3.90 -7.59 -1.76
N ARG A 109 4.66 -7.78 -0.67
CA ARG A 109 4.43 -8.85 0.31
C ARG A 109 4.86 -8.45 1.73
N ILE A 110 4.44 -7.29 2.18
CA ILE A 110 4.84 -6.73 3.46
C ILE A 110 4.14 -7.44 4.62
N HIS A 111 4.93 -7.94 5.56
CA HIS A 111 4.47 -8.51 6.82
C HIS A 111 4.86 -7.60 8.00
N PRO A 112 3.91 -6.86 8.62
CA PRO A 112 4.22 -5.93 9.70
C PRO A 112 4.34 -6.64 11.05
N VAL A 113 5.33 -6.22 11.86
CA VAL A 113 5.64 -6.80 13.16
C VAL A 113 5.83 -5.71 14.21
N ILE A 114 5.08 -5.80 15.31
CA ILE A 114 5.23 -4.92 16.47
C ILE A 114 5.97 -5.67 17.57
N TRP A 115 7.05 -5.09 18.07
CA TRP A 115 7.75 -5.57 19.25
C TRP A 115 7.48 -4.63 20.43
N LEU A 116 7.19 -5.22 21.58
CA LEU A 116 7.06 -4.50 22.84
C LEU A 116 8.20 -4.87 23.78
N ASN A 117 8.78 -3.87 24.44
CA ASN A 117 9.79 -4.04 25.48
C ASN A 117 9.43 -3.15 26.69
N GLN A 118 9.63 -3.66 27.90
CA GLN A 118 9.45 -2.89 29.14
C GLN A 118 10.81 -2.66 29.79
N ALA A 119 11.38 -1.46 29.63
CA ALA A 119 12.75 -1.18 30.05
C ALA A 119 12.99 -1.37 31.56
N GLY A 120 11.96 -1.14 32.39
CA GLY A 120 12.00 -1.36 33.85
C GLY A 120 11.67 -2.78 34.29
N GLY A 121 11.38 -3.70 33.36
CA GLY A 121 11.02 -5.08 33.68
C GLY A 121 9.67 -5.22 34.40
N GLN A 122 8.83 -4.18 34.40
CA GLN A 122 7.47 -4.22 34.94
C GLN A 122 6.45 -4.46 33.81
N PRO A 123 5.27 -5.02 34.10
CA PRO A 123 4.22 -5.15 33.11
C PRO A 123 3.83 -3.79 32.52
N GLY A 124 3.57 -3.78 31.22
CA GLY A 124 3.14 -2.56 30.54
C GLY A 124 2.43 -2.83 29.23
N GLN A 125 1.84 -1.78 28.67
CA GLN A 125 0.99 -1.87 27.49
C GLN A 125 1.12 -0.64 26.61
N LEU A 126 0.71 -0.79 25.35
CA LEU A 126 0.49 0.28 24.39
C LEU A 126 -0.83 0.07 23.67
N LEU A 127 -1.43 1.18 23.23
CA LEU A 127 -2.63 1.18 22.42
C LEU A 127 -2.26 1.62 21.00
N VAL A 128 -2.73 0.86 20.01
CA VAL A 128 -2.63 1.20 18.59
C VAL A 128 -4.04 1.37 18.05
N ASP A 129 -4.31 2.53 17.50
CA ASP A 129 -5.60 2.90 16.90
C ASP A 129 -5.67 2.37 15.47
N ASP A 130 -4.72 2.78 14.64
CA ASP A 130 -4.65 2.38 13.24
C ASP A 130 -3.22 2.06 12.78
N ILE A 131 -3.15 1.25 11.71
CA ILE A 131 -1.97 1.07 10.88
C ILE A 131 -2.47 1.19 9.45
N THR A 132 -2.04 2.23 8.74
CA THR A 132 -2.59 2.59 7.42
C THR A 132 -1.48 2.91 6.44
N ALA A 133 -1.52 2.31 5.26
CA ALA A 133 -0.65 2.74 4.16
C ALA A 133 -1.24 3.99 3.50
N VAL A 134 -0.43 5.02 3.27
CA VAL A 134 -0.88 6.33 2.78
C VAL A 134 0.10 6.94 1.77
N ASN A 135 -0.42 7.82 0.92
CA ASN A 135 0.37 8.72 0.09
C ASN A 135 0.07 10.16 0.49
N ARG A 136 1.01 11.06 0.20
CA ARG A 136 0.81 12.50 0.39
C ARG A 136 0.46 13.13 -0.94
N PRO A 137 -0.56 14.01 -0.98
CA PRO A 137 -0.86 14.79 -2.17
C PRO A 137 0.36 15.59 -2.63
N GLY A 138 0.68 15.54 -3.91
CA GLY A 138 1.82 16.26 -4.49
C GLY A 138 1.82 16.21 -6.01
N GLY A 139 2.39 17.24 -6.63
CA GLY A 139 2.45 17.36 -8.10
C GLY A 139 1.14 17.80 -8.73
N THR A 140 1.02 17.58 -10.03
CA THR A 140 -0.16 17.85 -10.85
C THR A 140 -0.66 16.54 -11.42
N ALA A 141 -1.98 16.34 -11.43
CA ALA A 141 -2.54 15.08 -11.92
C ALA A 141 -2.17 14.84 -13.40
N PRO A 142 -1.86 13.58 -13.78
CA PRO A 142 -1.55 13.25 -15.15
C PRO A 142 -2.77 13.38 -16.06
N THR A 143 -2.56 13.31 -17.36
CA THR A 143 -3.62 13.29 -18.37
C THR A 143 -3.57 12.03 -19.20
N LEU A 144 -4.74 11.59 -19.66
CA LEU A 144 -4.90 10.51 -20.64
C LEU A 144 -5.45 11.11 -21.93
N THR A 145 -4.68 11.01 -22.99
CA THR A 145 -5.01 11.56 -24.32
C THR A 145 -4.80 10.53 -25.41
N ALA A 146 -5.17 10.87 -26.66
CA ALA A 146 -5.05 9.99 -27.83
C ALA A 146 -5.63 8.56 -27.62
N SER A 147 -6.66 8.47 -26.79
CA SER A 147 -7.29 7.22 -26.39
C SER A 147 -8.13 6.63 -27.52
N ALA A 148 -7.93 5.35 -27.85
CA ALA A 148 -8.59 4.71 -28.98
C ALA A 148 -8.67 3.17 -28.85
N VAL A 149 -9.45 2.55 -29.73
CA VAL A 149 -9.40 1.11 -30.02
C VAL A 149 -9.19 0.91 -31.52
N SER A 150 -8.40 -0.08 -31.92
CA SER A 150 -7.99 -0.31 -33.32
C SER A 150 -9.15 -0.57 -34.28
N ALA A 151 -10.25 -1.13 -33.79
CA ALA A 151 -11.46 -1.37 -34.55
C ALA A 151 -12.70 -1.25 -33.65
N THR A 152 -13.78 -0.64 -34.17
CA THR A 152 -15.05 -0.48 -33.45
C THR A 152 -16.02 -1.64 -33.67
N THR A 153 -15.71 -2.54 -34.62
CA THR A 153 -16.46 -3.76 -34.90
C THR A 153 -15.51 -4.90 -35.27
N GLY A 154 -15.94 -6.15 -35.09
CA GLY A 154 -15.17 -7.33 -35.48
C GLY A 154 -15.90 -8.63 -35.16
N GLY A 155 -15.24 -9.77 -35.37
CA GLY A 155 -15.72 -11.07 -34.91
C GLY A 155 -14.96 -11.54 -33.67
N THR A 156 -15.33 -12.68 -33.11
CA THR A 156 -14.67 -13.25 -31.91
C THR A 156 -13.18 -13.59 -32.09
N SER A 157 -12.70 -13.65 -33.34
CA SER A 157 -11.28 -13.82 -33.67
C SER A 157 -10.52 -12.51 -33.89
N THR A 158 -11.22 -11.36 -33.95
CA THR A 158 -10.60 -10.04 -34.14
C THR A 158 -9.83 -9.62 -32.91
N GLU A 159 -8.58 -9.22 -33.09
CA GLU A 159 -7.77 -8.61 -32.04
C GLU A 159 -8.05 -7.11 -31.96
N PHE A 160 -8.50 -6.67 -30.80
CA PHE A 160 -8.75 -5.27 -30.49
C PHE A 160 -7.59 -4.74 -29.66
N THR A 161 -6.91 -3.72 -30.18
CA THR A 161 -5.82 -3.03 -29.50
C THR A 161 -6.32 -1.69 -28.97
N PHE A 162 -6.37 -1.58 -27.65
CA PHE A 162 -6.69 -0.36 -26.92
C PHE A 162 -5.41 0.43 -26.68
N THR A 163 -5.44 1.72 -26.95
CA THR A 163 -4.27 2.61 -26.78
C THR A 163 -4.65 3.88 -26.04
N THR A 164 -3.72 4.41 -25.25
CA THR A 164 -3.83 5.74 -24.65
C THR A 164 -2.43 6.32 -24.42
N THR A 165 -2.30 7.63 -24.42
CA THR A 165 -1.07 8.35 -24.05
C THR A 165 -1.21 8.89 -22.64
N TYR A 166 -0.25 8.56 -21.78
CA TYR A 166 -0.09 9.10 -20.44
C TYR A 166 0.86 10.30 -20.50
N THR A 167 0.45 11.44 -19.94
CA THR A 167 1.32 12.62 -19.85
C THR A 167 1.26 13.20 -18.44
N ASP A 168 2.42 13.42 -17.84
CA ASP A 168 2.57 14.00 -16.51
C ASP A 168 3.51 15.21 -16.55
N ALA A 169 3.03 16.38 -16.09
CA ALA A 169 3.78 17.63 -16.16
C ALA A 169 5.01 17.68 -15.24
N ASN A 170 5.09 16.77 -14.26
CA ASN A 170 6.19 16.64 -13.32
C ASN A 170 7.11 15.45 -13.67
N ASN A 171 6.92 14.85 -14.85
CA ASN A 171 7.63 13.66 -15.29
C ASN A 171 7.45 12.44 -14.36
N GLN A 172 6.34 12.39 -13.62
CA GLN A 172 6.06 11.30 -12.70
C GLN A 172 5.54 10.09 -13.48
N ALA A 173 6.20 8.94 -13.30
CA ALA A 173 5.76 7.69 -13.90
C ALA A 173 4.39 7.26 -13.37
N PRO A 174 3.53 6.63 -14.20
CA PRO A 174 2.29 6.07 -13.71
C PRO A 174 2.57 4.87 -12.80
N PHE A 175 1.77 4.71 -11.73
CA PHE A 175 1.73 3.46 -10.98
C PHE A 175 1.10 2.33 -11.81
N THR A 176 0.03 2.66 -12.53
CA THR A 176 -0.57 1.80 -13.55
C THR A 176 -1.25 2.64 -14.61
N VAL A 177 -1.29 2.13 -15.84
CA VAL A 177 -2.19 2.61 -16.89
C VAL A 177 -3.09 1.44 -17.23
N ASP A 178 -4.39 1.59 -16.96
CA ASP A 178 -5.37 0.52 -17.17
C ASP A 178 -6.35 0.89 -18.28
N VAL A 179 -6.79 -0.12 -19.03
CA VAL A 179 -8.07 -0.09 -19.74
C VAL A 179 -9.09 -0.91 -18.93
N VAL A 180 -10.28 -0.37 -18.75
CA VAL A 180 -11.40 -1.07 -18.12
C VAL A 180 -12.41 -1.42 -19.19
N ILE A 181 -12.62 -2.71 -19.47
CA ILE A 181 -13.54 -3.22 -20.50
C ILE A 181 -14.68 -3.94 -19.78
N ASP A 182 -15.90 -3.44 -19.91
CA ASP A 182 -17.11 -3.96 -19.24
C ASP A 182 -16.96 -4.12 -17.71
N GLY A 183 -16.19 -3.22 -17.09
CA GLY A 183 -15.89 -3.24 -15.65
C GLY A 183 -14.69 -4.12 -15.26
N VAL A 184 -14.10 -4.87 -16.20
CA VAL A 184 -12.90 -5.67 -15.97
C VAL A 184 -11.65 -4.83 -16.23
N ILE A 185 -10.73 -4.81 -15.25
CA ILE A 185 -9.49 -4.03 -15.31
C ILE A 185 -8.41 -4.83 -16.04
N HIS A 186 -7.74 -4.20 -16.99
CA HIS A 186 -6.58 -4.73 -17.69
C HIS A 186 -5.42 -3.73 -17.64
N VAL A 187 -4.29 -4.14 -17.07
CA VAL A 187 -3.05 -3.35 -17.07
C VAL A 187 -2.49 -3.28 -18.48
N MET A 188 -2.17 -2.08 -18.94
CA MET A 188 -1.61 -1.81 -20.26
C MET A 188 -0.08 -1.82 -20.20
N ALA A 189 0.57 -2.26 -21.27
CA ALA A 189 2.02 -2.22 -21.41
C ALA A 189 2.47 -0.94 -22.13
N PRO A 190 3.63 -0.34 -21.76
CA PRO A 190 4.19 0.74 -22.54
C PRO A 190 4.50 0.26 -23.96
N VAL A 191 4.22 1.11 -24.96
CA VAL A 191 4.53 0.83 -26.36
C VAL A 191 6.04 0.88 -26.59
N ASP A 192 6.71 1.86 -25.97
CA ASP A 192 8.17 1.94 -25.87
C ASP A 192 8.59 1.84 -24.39
N PRO A 193 9.08 0.66 -23.94
CA PRO A 193 9.55 0.50 -22.57
C PRO A 193 10.81 1.30 -22.21
N ALA A 194 11.53 1.82 -23.21
CA ALA A 194 12.70 2.67 -22.97
C ALA A 194 12.33 4.14 -22.78
N ASP A 195 11.09 4.53 -23.11
CA ASP A 195 10.59 5.87 -22.87
C ASP A 195 10.36 6.10 -21.37
N THR A 196 11.08 7.07 -20.84
CA THR A 196 11.03 7.47 -19.43
C THR A 196 10.71 8.97 -19.29
N THR A 197 10.31 9.61 -20.40
CA THR A 197 9.87 11.00 -20.43
C THR A 197 8.35 11.01 -20.51
N TYR A 198 7.71 11.37 -19.41
CA TYR A 198 6.26 11.46 -19.30
C TYR A 198 5.74 12.88 -19.56
N THR A 199 6.63 13.88 -19.61
CA THR A 199 6.24 15.27 -19.90
C THR A 199 5.83 15.52 -21.34
N ASP A 200 6.36 14.75 -22.29
CA ASP A 200 6.00 14.78 -23.72
C ASP A 200 5.02 13.66 -24.11
N GLY A 201 4.86 12.66 -23.24
CA GLY A 201 3.78 11.70 -23.25
C GLY A 201 4.21 10.31 -23.72
N ALA A 202 3.94 9.31 -22.88
CA ALA A 202 4.27 7.92 -23.14
C ALA A 202 3.02 7.13 -23.57
N ALA A 203 3.12 6.40 -24.68
CA ALA A 203 2.01 5.59 -25.19
C ALA A 203 1.93 4.22 -24.52
N TYR A 204 0.72 3.77 -24.21
CA TYR A 204 0.42 2.46 -23.63
C TYR A 204 -0.57 1.70 -24.51
N ARG A 205 -0.47 0.37 -24.52
CA ARG A 205 -1.39 -0.52 -25.26
C ARG A 205 -1.80 -1.77 -24.49
N PHE A 206 -2.99 -2.27 -24.80
CA PHE A 206 -3.48 -3.59 -24.41
C PHE A 206 -4.21 -4.23 -25.59
N THR A 207 -3.90 -5.48 -25.91
CA THR A 207 -4.52 -6.21 -27.03
C THR A 207 -5.23 -7.45 -26.51
N THR A 208 -6.50 -7.61 -26.89
CA THR A 208 -7.29 -8.78 -26.52
C THR A 208 -8.32 -9.13 -27.60
N ARG A 209 -8.88 -10.33 -27.50
CA ARG A 209 -10.11 -10.72 -28.20
C ARG A 209 -11.29 -10.58 -27.24
N LEU A 210 -12.46 -10.29 -27.77
CA LEU A 210 -13.67 -10.07 -27.00
C LEU A 210 -14.74 -11.09 -27.40
N ALA A 211 -15.62 -11.44 -26.46
CA ALA A 211 -16.76 -12.30 -26.72
C ALA A 211 -17.78 -11.60 -27.65
N ALA A 212 -18.68 -12.35 -28.28
CA ALA A 212 -19.75 -11.73 -29.07
C ALA A 212 -20.64 -10.83 -28.19
N GLY A 213 -20.95 -9.63 -28.67
CA GLY A 213 -21.71 -8.64 -27.91
C GLY A 213 -21.27 -7.19 -28.14
N ARG A 214 -21.94 -6.28 -27.45
CA ARG A 214 -21.60 -4.84 -27.44
C ARG A 214 -20.82 -4.53 -26.17
N HIS A 215 -19.60 -4.06 -26.33
CA HIS A 215 -18.71 -3.73 -25.22
C HIS A 215 -18.74 -2.23 -24.88
N SER A 216 -18.13 -1.90 -23.76
CA SER A 216 -17.82 -0.53 -23.35
C SER A 216 -16.46 -0.48 -22.67
N TYR A 217 -15.77 0.66 -22.79
CA TYR A 217 -14.47 0.81 -22.16
C TYR A 217 -14.15 2.26 -21.76
N TYR A 218 -13.22 2.40 -20.83
CA TYR A 218 -12.55 3.66 -20.50
C TYR A 218 -11.13 3.39 -20.04
N PHE A 219 -10.26 4.41 -20.04
CA PHE A 219 -8.92 4.30 -19.49
C PHE A 219 -8.84 4.99 -18.14
N ARG A 220 -7.95 4.51 -17.27
CA ARG A 220 -7.64 5.15 -15.99
C ARG A 220 -6.17 5.02 -15.64
N THR A 221 -5.69 5.94 -14.81
CA THR A 221 -4.31 5.95 -14.31
C THR A 221 -4.25 6.64 -12.95
N THR A 222 -3.13 6.46 -12.25
CA THR A 222 -2.75 7.24 -11.07
C THR A 222 -1.23 7.31 -10.99
N ASP A 223 -0.74 8.44 -10.53
CA ASP A 223 0.64 8.69 -10.14
C ASP A 223 0.88 8.39 -8.64
N THR A 224 -0.14 7.93 -7.91
CA THR A 224 -0.25 7.69 -6.45
C THR A 224 -0.24 8.94 -5.55
N THR A 225 0.13 10.11 -6.06
CA THR A 225 0.23 11.38 -5.31
C THR A 225 -0.86 12.38 -5.69
N THR A 226 -1.69 12.08 -6.67
CA THR A 226 -2.90 12.82 -7.01
C THR A 226 -4.10 11.88 -7.12
N ASN A 227 -5.30 12.46 -7.22
CA ASN A 227 -6.51 11.66 -7.40
C ASN A 227 -6.45 10.88 -8.72
N PRO A 228 -6.91 9.61 -8.77
CA PRO A 228 -6.93 8.84 -9.99
C PRO A 228 -7.69 9.54 -11.12
N VAL A 229 -7.12 9.48 -12.32
CA VAL A 229 -7.68 10.09 -13.53
C VAL A 229 -8.33 9.02 -14.38
N LYS A 230 -9.49 9.33 -14.97
CA LYS A 230 -10.20 8.45 -15.91
C LYS A 230 -10.76 9.22 -17.09
N THR A 231 -10.84 8.57 -18.24
CA THR A 231 -11.54 9.10 -19.41
C THR A 231 -13.05 8.95 -19.25
N THR A 232 -13.82 9.56 -20.15
CA THR A 232 -15.23 9.19 -20.33
C THR A 232 -15.33 7.76 -20.87
N THR A 233 -16.49 7.14 -20.65
CA THR A 233 -16.78 5.79 -21.17
C THR A 233 -17.16 5.86 -22.64
N TRP A 234 -16.45 5.08 -23.47
CA TRP A 234 -16.81 4.85 -24.86
C TRP A 234 -17.62 3.56 -25.01
N THR A 235 -18.43 3.54 -26.05
CA THR A 235 -19.12 2.34 -26.51
C THR A 235 -18.30 1.65 -27.61
N GLY A 236 -18.32 0.33 -27.61
CA GLY A 236 -17.65 -0.53 -28.57
C GLY A 236 -16.45 -1.23 -27.93
N PRO A 237 -15.77 -2.13 -28.66
CA PRO A 237 -16.16 -2.64 -29.98
C PRO A 237 -17.48 -3.43 -29.95
N THR A 238 -18.13 -3.58 -31.11
CA THR A 238 -19.23 -4.55 -31.27
C THR A 238 -18.69 -5.80 -31.94
N VAL A 239 -18.84 -6.94 -31.27
CA VAL A 239 -18.37 -8.22 -31.76
C VAL A 239 -19.57 -9.06 -32.23
N GLY A 240 -19.53 -9.43 -33.51
CA GLY A 240 -20.53 -10.29 -34.16
C GLY A 240 -20.27 -11.77 -34.02
#